data_AF-A0A6P0NX98-F1
#
_entry.id   AF-A0A6P0NX98-F1
#
_cell.length_a   1.000
_cell.length_b   1.000
_cell.length_c   1.000
_cell.angle_alpha   90.00
_cell.angle_beta   90.00
_cell.angle_gamma   90.00
#
_symmetry.space_group_name_H-M   'P 1'
#
loop_
_entity.id
_entity.type
_entity.pdbx_description
1 polymer ?
#
loop_
_entity_poly.entity_id
_entity_poly.type
_entity_poly.pdbx_seq_one_letter_code
_entity_poly.pdbx_strand_id
1 'polypeptide(L)' 'MKTPRFILASSSSARLRLLETTDIHPIVMPSNFDELTVKLIEPRKLIETLAQAKVETILKR' A
#
# COMPACT_ATOMS: atom_id res chain seq x y z
N MET A 1 20.84 11.02 11.84
CA MET A 1 20.09 10.52 10.67
C MET A 1 18.61 10.54 11.01
N LYS A 2 17.73 10.97 10.11
CA LYS A 2 16.28 11.01 10.37
C LYS A 2 15.69 9.63 10.10
N THR A 3 15.01 9.04 11.09
CA THR A 3 14.29 7.77 10.88
C THR A 3 13.20 7.98 9.82
N PRO A 4 13.15 7.17 8.75
CA PRO A 4 12.12 7.32 7.74
C PRO A 4 10.74 7.03 8.34
N ARG A 5 9.72 7.75 7.84
CA ARG A 5 8.34 7.46 8.19
C ARG A 5 7.92 6.18 7.48
N PHE A 6 7.32 5.24 8.21
CA PHE A 6 6.70 4.05 7.65
C PHE A 6 5.23 4.36 7.33
N ILE A 7 4.83 4.19 6.07
CA ILE A 7 3.47 4.50 5.60
C ILE A 7 2.81 3.21 5.10
N LEU A 8 1.58 2.94 5.55
CA LEU A 8 0.73 1.88 5.01
C LEU A 8 -0.24 2.47 3.98
N ALA A 9 0.02 2.21 2.70
CA ALA A 9 -0.80 2.68 1.57
C ALA A 9 -2.11 1.86 1.37
N SER A 10 -2.80 1.51 2.45
CA SER A 10 -3.97 0.63 2.42
C SER A 10 -5.03 1.05 3.44
N SER A 11 -6.31 0.89 3.10
CA SER A 11 -7.45 1.01 4.02
C SER A 11 -7.81 -0.29 4.75
N SER A 12 -7.05 -1.37 4.53
CA SER A 12 -7.35 -2.68 5.12
C SER A 12 -6.97 -2.75 6.59
N SER A 13 -7.96 -2.92 7.46
CA SER A 13 -7.77 -3.13 8.91
C SER A 13 -6.93 -4.38 9.20
N ALA A 14 -7.08 -5.45 8.42
CA ALA A 14 -6.28 -6.67 8.58
C ALA A 14 -4.78 -6.43 8.30
N ARG A 15 -4.43 -5.63 7.29
CA ARG A 15 -3.02 -5.29 6.99
C ARG A 15 -2.40 -4.42 8.08
N LEU A 16 -3.17 -3.47 8.63
CA LEU A 16 -2.72 -2.69 9.79
C LEU A 16 -2.44 -3.60 10.98
N ARG A 17 -3.38 -4.50 11.31
CA ARG A 17 -3.24 -5.43 12.42
C ARG A 17 -2.01 -6.32 12.27
N LEU A 18 -1.72 -6.80 11.05
CA LEU A 18 -0.53 -7.60 10.79
C LEU A 18 0.77 -6.85 11.09
N LEU A 19 0.86 -5.57 10.73
CA LEU A 19 2.01 -4.73 11.06
C LEU A 19 2.13 -4.50 12.58
N GLU A 20 1.01 -4.22 13.25
CA GLU A 20 0.99 -4.05 14.70
C GLU A 20 1.43 -5.30 15.46
N THR A 21 1.10 -6.51 14.98
CA THR A 21 1.58 -7.76 15.59
C THR A 21 3.09 -7.94 15.51
N THR A 22 3.76 -7.17 14.66
CA THR A 22 5.23 -7.13 14.52
C THR A 22 5.86 -5.88 15.13
N ASP A 23 5.14 -5.15 15.99
CA ASP A 23 5.58 -3.89 16.63
C ASP A 23 5.84 -2.75 15.61
N ILE A 24 5.21 -2.82 14.43
CA ILE A 24 5.27 -1.76 13.41
C ILE A 24 3.98 -0.94 13.51
N HIS A 25 4.14 0.35 13.84
CA HIS A 25 3.04 1.32 13.89
C HIS A 25 3.12 2.28 12.70
N PRO A 26 2.50 1.93 11.55
CA PRO A 26 2.59 2.73 10.34
C PRO A 26 1.69 3.98 10.43
N ILE A 27 2.02 5.01 9.66
CA ILE A 27 1.06 6.05 9.31
C ILE A 27 0.12 5.47 8.24
N VAL A 28 -1.17 5.37 8.53
CA VAL A 28 -2.17 4.84 7.60
C VAL A 28 -2.58 5.92 6.61
N MET A 29 -2.34 5.68 5.31
CA MET A 29 -2.73 6.58 4.23
C MET A 29 -3.34 5.78 3.07
N PRO A 30 -4.68 5.62 3.02
CA PRO A 30 -5.33 4.95 1.91
C PRO A 30 -5.02 5.64 0.57
N SER A 31 -4.55 4.85 -0.40
CA SER A 31 -4.20 5.37 -1.73
C SER A 31 -5.42 5.84 -2.51
N ASN A 32 -6.58 5.19 -2.32
CA ASN A 32 -7.78 5.36 -3.15
C ASN A 32 -7.48 5.17 -4.66
N PHE A 33 -6.47 4.36 -4.98
CA PHE A 33 -6.13 4.03 -6.37
C PHE A 33 -7.25 3.19 -6.99
N ASP A 34 -7.67 3.55 -8.20
CA ASP A 34 -8.66 2.79 -8.96
C ASP A 34 -8.02 1.55 -9.60
N GLU A 35 -8.21 0.39 -8.96
CA GLU A 35 -7.65 -0.89 -9.40
C GLU A 35 -8.20 -1.34 -10.78
N LEU A 36 -9.38 -0.84 -11.19
CA LEU A 36 -9.97 -1.18 -12.48
C LEU A 36 -9.17 -0.60 -13.66
N THR A 37 -8.29 0.37 -13.43
CA THR A 37 -7.40 0.93 -14.46
C THR A 37 -6.32 -0.04 -14.93
N VAL A 38 -5.98 -1.06 -14.13
CA VAL A 38 -4.98 -2.08 -14.49
C VAL A 38 -5.68 -3.27 -15.16
N LYS A 39 -5.36 -3.53 -16.43
CA LYS A 39 -5.99 -4.58 -17.25
C LYS A 39 -5.08 -5.79 -17.49
N LEU A 40 -4.27 -6.15 -16.49
CA LEU A 40 -3.39 -7.33 -16.56
C LEU A 40 -4.17 -8.59 -16.19
N ILE A 41 -3.96 -9.66 -16.97
CA ILE A 41 -4.64 -10.95 -16.78
C ILE A 41 -3.77 -11.91 -15.96
N GLU A 42 -2.45 -11.81 -16.08
CA GLU A 42 -1.53 -12.65 -15.33
C GLU A 42 -1.58 -12.25 -13.85
N PRO A 43 -2.03 -13.14 -12.93
CA PRO A 43 -2.36 -12.76 -11.56
C PRO A 43 -1.19 -12.16 -10.79
N ARG A 44 0.03 -12.68 -10.98
CA ARG A 44 1.20 -12.18 -10.27
C ARG A 44 1.55 -10.75 -10.68
N LYS A 45 1.63 -10.50 -11.99
CA LYS A 45 1.87 -9.16 -12.55
C LYS A 45 0.77 -8.19 -12.15
N LEU A 46 -0.48 -8.65 -12.09
CA LEU A 46 -1.60 -7.82 -11.64
C LEU A 46 -1.37 -7.34 -10.20
N ILE A 47 -1.14 -8.26 -9.25
CA ILE A 47 -0.98 -7.88 -7.84
C ILE A 47 0.27 -7.04 -7.58
N GLU A 48 1.38 -7.34 -8.27
CA GLU A 48 2.64 -6.57 -8.16
C GLU A 48 2.43 -5.13 -8.67
N THR A 49 1.75 -4.98 -9.81
CA THR A 49 1.43 -3.67 -10.38
C THR A 49 0.49 -2.87 -9.47
N LEU A 50 -0.56 -3.50 -8.92
CA LEU A 50 -1.49 -2.84 -8.01
C LEU A 50 -0.82 -2.41 -6.70
N ALA A 51 0.08 -3.23 -6.14
CA ALA A 51 0.82 -2.88 -4.94
C ALA A 51 1.70 -1.64 -5.17
N GLN A 52 2.44 -1.60 -6.29
CA GLN A 52 3.27 -0.47 -6.68
C GLN A 52 2.43 0.80 -6.90
N ALA A 53 1.36 0.72 -7.69
CA ALA A 53 0.50 1.86 -8.02
C ALA A 53 -0.16 2.51 -6.79
N LYS A 54 -0.51 1.70 -5.77
CA LYS A 54 -1.03 2.21 -4.49
C LYS A 54 -0.02 3.10 -3.77
N VAL A 55 1.26 2.70 -3.76
CA VAL A 55 2.34 3.49 -3.14
C VAL A 55 2.62 4.74 -3.96
N GLU A 56 2.71 4.64 -5.28
CA GLU A 56 2.94 5.79 -6.16
C GLU A 56 1.86 6.88 -6.04
N THR A 57 0.61 6.48 -5.81
CA THR A 57 -0.50 7.42 -5.58
C THR A 57 -0.28 8.26 -4.32
N ILE A 58 0.33 7.68 -3.28
CA ILE A 58 0.66 8.40 -2.05
C ILE A 58 1.86 9.33 -2.25
N LEU A 59 2.88 8.92 -3.01
CA LEU A 59 4.07 9.73 -3.26
C LEU A 59 3.78 11.01 -4.05
N LYS A 60 2.68 11.04 -4.80
CA LYS A 60 2.23 12.21 -5.59
C LYS A 60 1.37 13.20 -4.79
N ARG A 61 1.07 12.91 -3.52
CA ARG A 61 0.33 13.81 -2.61
C ARG A 61 1.30 14.68 -1.81
#